data_AF-A0A7G9T7I4-F1
#
_entry.id   AF-A0A7G9T7I4-F1
#
_cell.length_a   1.000
_cell.length_b   1.000
_cell.length_c   1.000
_cell.angle_alpha   90.00
_cell.angle_beta   90.00
_cell.angle_gamma   90.00
#
_symmetry.space_group_name_H-M   'P 1'
#
loop_
_entity.id
_entity.type
_entity.pdbx_description
1 polymer ?
#
loop_
_entity_poly.entity_id
_entity_poly.type
_entity_poly.pdbx_seq_one_letter_code
_entity_poly.pdbx_strand_id
1 'polypeptide(L)'
;MDNKWVRAALPALLIHGSIGTVYAWSVFKQAIADYIGQSVPRVEWAFSLAILFLGLSAALLGHFVEQDIKQSARLSTLFFVVGMIGTGISIYYRSLFGIYLCYGVIMGIGLGIGYLTPVKNLMLWFKDNKGLGTGLAVAGFGLAKMIFSPVMMALQHRVGLWQMFIILAGIFAVMMLIGTALIRKPADWVEKPLKNRFQPIAFLKNPIFVGIWLMFYLNITAGLAIISQEKDILSGLTTPQGSVLLTGGAIATIVSIDAFFNAAGRIGFATLSDHLKDRNTVYRLIFIMSVVMSLAAYWMPKNNGLLPYLFVITFFLINAGYGGGFSALPPLLSDRFGMNAISKIHGLALTAWAAAGLSGNQLASLIVHQMHLGYQTVFLAIAILYGIAWIIAVTMVKPHQMIIK
;
A
#
# COMPACT_ATOMS: atom_id res chain seq x y z
N MET A 1 -5.50 -30.77 -8.67
CA MET A 1 -5.55 -29.29 -8.72
C MET A 1 -4.79 -28.61 -7.57
N ASP A 2 -3.81 -29.29 -6.93
CA ASP A 2 -2.97 -28.67 -5.89
C ASP A 2 -1.71 -28.08 -6.53
N ASN A 3 -1.83 -26.87 -7.06
CA ASN A 3 -0.70 -26.09 -7.56
C ASN A 3 -0.69 -24.67 -6.96
N LYS A 4 0.47 -24.02 -7.00
CA LYS A 4 0.69 -22.68 -6.44
C LYS A 4 -0.22 -21.61 -7.03
N TRP A 5 -0.68 -21.77 -8.27
CA TRP A 5 -1.54 -20.80 -8.95
C TRP A 5 -2.96 -20.82 -8.37
N VAL A 6 -3.54 -22.00 -8.21
CA VAL A 6 -4.91 -22.17 -7.70
C VAL A 6 -4.98 -22.03 -6.18
N ARG A 7 -3.96 -22.51 -5.44
CA ARG A 7 -3.97 -22.54 -3.97
C ARG A 7 -3.36 -21.32 -3.29
N ALA A 8 -2.64 -20.48 -4.04
CA ALA A 8 -1.99 -19.28 -3.49
C ALA A 8 -2.25 -18.03 -4.32
N ALA A 9 -1.90 -18.01 -5.61
CA ALA A 9 -1.96 -16.79 -6.42
C ALA A 9 -3.40 -16.30 -6.65
N LEU A 10 -4.31 -17.16 -7.12
CA LEU A 10 -5.70 -16.81 -7.34
C LEU A 10 -6.42 -16.35 -6.05
N PRO A 11 -6.32 -17.08 -4.92
CA PRO A 11 -6.84 -16.60 -3.63
C PRO A 11 -6.29 -15.24 -3.23
N ALA A 12 -5.00 -15.00 -3.45
CA ALA A 12 -4.38 -13.73 -3.13
C ALA A 12 -4.95 -12.60 -3.98
N LEU A 13 -5.12 -12.80 -5.28
CA LEU A 13 -5.71 -11.79 -6.16
C LEU A 13 -7.17 -11.48 -5.80
N LEU A 14 -7.96 -12.49 -5.42
CA LEU A 14 -9.35 -12.29 -4.99
C LEU A 14 -9.44 -11.51 -3.68
N ILE A 15 -8.62 -11.87 -2.68
CA ILE A 15 -8.60 -11.21 -1.38
C ILE A 15 -8.01 -9.81 -1.51
N HIS A 16 -6.77 -9.68 -2.01
CA HIS A 16 -6.08 -8.40 -2.16
C HIS A 16 -6.74 -7.47 -3.16
N GLY A 17 -7.31 -7.99 -4.26
CA GLY A 17 -8.09 -7.19 -5.19
C GLY A 17 -9.32 -6.55 -4.53
N SER A 18 -9.94 -7.25 -3.58
CA SER A 18 -11.05 -6.71 -2.79
C SER A 18 -10.56 -5.68 -1.77
N ILE A 19 -9.61 -6.04 -0.90
CA ILE A 19 -9.16 -5.13 0.16
C ILE A 19 -8.38 -3.91 -0.38
N GLY A 20 -7.74 -4.05 -1.54
CA GLY A 20 -7.03 -2.96 -2.22
C GLY A 20 -7.92 -1.82 -2.69
N THR A 21 -9.24 -2.03 -2.77
CA THR A 21 -10.17 -0.95 -3.15
C THR A 21 -10.22 0.18 -2.13
N VAL A 22 -9.58 0.03 -0.96
CA VAL A 22 -9.36 1.12 -0.02
C VAL A 22 -8.70 2.35 -0.69
N TYR A 23 -7.84 2.15 -1.70
CA TYR A 23 -7.23 3.25 -2.46
C TYR A 23 -8.20 3.99 -3.38
N ALA A 24 -9.36 3.39 -3.70
CA ALA A 24 -10.42 4.05 -4.44
C ALA A 24 -11.13 5.13 -3.61
N TRP A 25 -10.84 5.25 -2.31
CA TRP A 25 -11.34 6.34 -1.46
C TRP A 25 -11.18 7.73 -2.07
N SER A 26 -10.03 7.98 -2.71
CA SER A 26 -9.72 9.24 -3.39
C SER A 26 -10.74 9.63 -4.49
N VAL A 27 -11.46 8.66 -5.05
CA VAL A 27 -12.51 8.88 -6.06
C VAL A 27 -13.82 9.34 -5.41
N PHE A 28 -14.13 8.85 -4.21
CA PHE A 28 -15.45 9.04 -3.58
C PHE A 28 -15.47 10.05 -2.44
N LYS A 29 -14.30 10.45 -1.90
CA LYS A 29 -14.21 11.35 -0.74
C LYS A 29 -14.98 12.67 -0.92
N GLN A 30 -14.95 13.25 -2.11
CA GLN A 30 -15.70 14.46 -2.44
C GLN A 30 -17.20 14.18 -2.42
N ALA A 31 -17.66 13.15 -3.13
CA ALA A 31 -19.07 12.78 -3.16
C ALA A 31 -19.63 12.43 -1.76
N ILE A 32 -18.83 11.78 -0.91
CA ILE A 32 -19.19 11.51 0.48
C ILE A 32 -19.33 12.81 1.26
N ALA A 33 -18.33 13.71 1.17
CA ALA A 33 -18.32 15.00 1.83
C ALA A 33 -19.56 15.83 1.47
N ASP A 34 -19.88 15.91 0.17
CA ASP A 34 -21.06 16.61 -0.34
C ASP A 34 -22.36 15.98 0.17
N TYR A 35 -22.47 14.64 0.17
CA TYR A 35 -23.67 13.92 0.60
C TYR A 35 -23.99 14.10 2.10
N ILE A 36 -22.95 14.11 2.94
CA ILE A 36 -23.10 14.21 4.41
C ILE A 36 -22.97 15.65 4.93
N GLY A 37 -22.66 16.62 4.07
CA GLY A 37 -22.48 18.03 4.45
C GLY A 37 -21.25 18.29 5.32
N GLN A 38 -20.12 17.63 5.03
CA GLN A 38 -18.85 17.80 5.75
C GLN A 38 -17.74 18.26 4.80
N SER A 39 -16.63 18.78 5.34
CA SER A 39 -15.48 19.13 4.52
C SER A 39 -14.67 17.89 4.12
N VAL A 40 -14.06 17.92 2.93
CA VAL A 40 -13.20 16.82 2.43
C VAL A 40 -12.09 16.45 3.42
N PRO A 41 -11.37 17.39 4.07
CA PRO A 41 -10.35 17.04 5.05
C PRO A 41 -10.89 16.26 6.27
N ARG A 42 -12.14 16.50 6.68
CA ARG A 42 -12.77 15.71 7.76
C ARG A 42 -13.06 14.30 7.27
N VAL A 43 -13.68 14.17 6.09
CA VAL A 43 -13.96 12.86 5.49
C VAL A 43 -12.67 12.04 5.30
N GLU A 44 -11.58 12.67 4.88
CA GLU A 44 -10.29 12.00 4.64
C GLU A 44 -9.72 11.25 5.86
N TRP A 45 -10.06 11.68 7.09
CA TRP A 45 -9.66 10.95 8.30
C TRP A 45 -10.15 9.51 8.34
N ALA A 46 -11.25 9.17 7.67
CA ALA A 46 -11.72 7.80 7.57
C ALA A 46 -10.68 6.90 6.88
N PHE A 47 -10.03 7.39 5.82
CA PHE A 47 -8.97 6.66 5.13
C PHE A 47 -7.70 6.56 5.99
N SER A 48 -7.29 7.65 6.64
CA SER A 48 -6.15 7.62 7.56
C SER A 48 -6.36 6.63 8.71
N LEU A 49 -7.57 6.55 9.27
CA LEU A 49 -7.95 5.55 10.26
C LEU A 49 -7.92 4.13 9.68
N ALA A 50 -8.38 3.92 8.44
CA ALA A 50 -8.32 2.62 7.77
C ALA A 50 -6.88 2.10 7.66
N ILE A 51 -5.94 2.96 7.26
CA ILE A 51 -4.53 2.60 7.15
C ILE A 51 -3.87 2.41 8.53
N LEU A 52 -4.25 3.23 9.52
CA LEU A 52 -3.81 3.06 10.91
C LEU A 52 -4.22 1.68 11.46
N PHE A 53 -5.51 1.34 11.38
CA PHE A 53 -6.03 0.08 11.88
C PHE A 53 -5.59 -1.11 11.04
N LEU A 54 -5.30 -0.94 9.75
CA LEU A 54 -4.61 -1.95 8.94
C LEU A 54 -3.26 -2.31 9.56
N GLY A 55 -2.39 -1.33 9.81
CA GLY A 55 -1.06 -1.60 10.36
C GLY A 55 -1.10 -2.13 11.80
N LEU A 56 -1.98 -1.56 12.65
CA LEU A 56 -2.12 -2.02 14.04
C LEU A 56 -2.70 -3.43 14.13
N SER A 57 -3.74 -3.74 13.36
CA SER A 57 -4.32 -5.08 13.35
C SER A 57 -3.36 -6.11 12.75
N ALA A 58 -2.57 -5.75 11.74
CA ALA A 58 -1.52 -6.63 11.22
C ALA A 58 -0.49 -6.97 12.30
N ALA A 59 -0.06 -5.99 13.10
CA ALA A 59 0.87 -6.20 14.22
C ALA A 59 0.30 -7.07 15.34
N LEU A 60 -0.96 -6.80 15.75
CA LEU A 60 -1.59 -7.48 16.89
C LEU A 60 -2.13 -8.86 16.53
N LEU A 61 -2.70 -9.02 15.33
CA LEU A 61 -3.40 -10.22 14.89
C LEU A 61 -2.57 -11.11 13.98
N GLY A 62 -1.32 -10.76 13.69
CA GLY A 62 -0.38 -11.60 12.92
C GLY A 62 -0.20 -13.01 13.50
N HIS A 63 -0.50 -13.23 14.79
CA HIS A 63 -0.50 -14.57 15.37
C HIS A 63 -1.61 -15.49 14.84
N PHE A 64 -2.82 -14.96 14.62
CA PHE A 64 -3.94 -15.73 14.06
C PHE A 64 -3.64 -16.17 12.63
N VAL A 65 -3.02 -15.29 11.84
CA VAL A 65 -2.53 -15.58 10.48
C VAL A 65 -1.50 -16.71 10.50
N GLU A 66 -0.60 -16.69 11.49
CA GLU A 66 0.46 -17.68 11.63
C GLU A 66 -0.11 -19.09 11.82
N GLN A 67 -1.12 -19.21 12.69
CA GLN A 67 -1.77 -20.47 13.07
C GLN A 67 -2.63 -21.03 11.93
N ASP A 68 -3.63 -20.28 11.47
CA ASP A 68 -4.59 -20.74 10.47
C ASP A 68 -4.92 -19.66 9.44
N ILE A 69 -4.37 -19.84 8.23
CA ILE A 69 -4.60 -18.93 7.11
C ILE A 69 -6.06 -18.93 6.64
N LYS A 70 -6.83 -20.01 6.83
CA LYS A 70 -8.25 -20.04 6.45
C LYS A 70 -9.08 -19.29 7.45
N GLN A 71 -8.87 -19.51 8.75
CA GLN A 71 -9.56 -18.75 9.79
C GLN A 71 -9.24 -17.25 9.68
N SER A 72 -7.98 -16.92 9.40
CA SER A 72 -7.54 -15.54 9.16
C SER A 72 -8.23 -14.90 7.93
N ALA A 73 -8.32 -15.62 6.82
CA ALA A 73 -9.03 -15.15 5.62
C ALA A 73 -10.55 -14.95 5.86
N ARG A 74 -11.19 -15.84 6.65
CA ARG A 74 -12.59 -15.67 7.08
C ARG A 74 -12.77 -14.41 7.92
N LEU A 75 -11.87 -14.19 8.88
CA LEU A 75 -11.93 -13.03 9.77
C LEU A 75 -11.74 -11.72 9.00
N SER A 76 -10.79 -11.69 8.06
CA SER A 76 -10.60 -10.57 7.13
C SER A 76 -11.86 -10.29 6.32
N THR A 77 -12.47 -11.33 5.74
CA THR A 77 -13.72 -11.21 4.97
C THR A 77 -14.83 -10.63 5.82
N LEU A 78 -15.03 -11.13 7.04
CA LEU A 78 -16.05 -10.65 7.97
C LEU A 78 -15.87 -9.16 8.28
N PHE A 79 -14.70 -8.75 8.75
CA PHE A 79 -14.43 -7.36 9.11
C PHE A 79 -14.51 -6.42 7.90
N PHE A 80 -14.00 -6.84 6.74
CA PHE A 80 -14.05 -6.02 5.53
C PHE A 80 -15.49 -5.80 5.07
N VAL A 81 -16.29 -6.87 4.97
CA VAL A 81 -17.68 -6.81 4.50
C VAL A 81 -18.56 -6.05 5.49
N VAL A 82 -18.45 -6.34 6.79
CA VAL A 82 -19.21 -5.62 7.84
C VAL A 82 -18.83 -4.14 7.86
N GLY A 83 -17.54 -3.81 7.75
CA GLY A 83 -17.06 -2.45 7.66
C GLY A 83 -17.60 -1.71 6.43
N MET A 84 -17.65 -2.38 5.28
CA MET A 84 -18.16 -1.79 4.04
C MET A 84 -19.69 -1.58 4.08
N ILE A 85 -20.46 -2.55 4.57
CA ILE A 85 -21.92 -2.41 4.78
C ILE A 85 -22.18 -1.27 5.77
N GLY A 86 -21.48 -1.27 6.91
CA GLY A 86 -21.60 -0.23 7.92
C GLY A 86 -21.25 1.16 7.40
N THR A 87 -20.30 1.26 6.46
CA THR A 87 -19.96 2.52 5.79
C THR A 87 -21.11 3.01 4.92
N GLY A 88 -21.72 2.14 4.11
CA GLY A 88 -22.92 2.47 3.33
C GLY A 88 -24.05 2.97 4.23
N ILE A 89 -24.36 2.23 5.30
CA ILE A 89 -25.39 2.63 6.28
C ILE A 89 -25.04 3.98 6.94
N SER A 90 -23.78 4.20 7.29
CA SER A 90 -23.34 5.46 7.92
C SER A 90 -23.44 6.65 6.97
N ILE A 91 -23.13 6.47 5.68
CA ILE A 91 -23.34 7.49 4.65
C ILE A 91 -24.83 7.82 4.53
N TYR A 92 -25.70 6.82 4.47
CA TYR A 92 -27.16 7.01 4.42
C TYR A 92 -27.67 7.88 5.57
N TYR A 93 -27.22 7.61 6.80
CA TYR A 93 -27.56 8.40 7.99
C TYR A 93 -26.74 9.70 8.16
N ARG A 94 -25.88 10.05 7.20
CA ARG A 94 -24.97 11.21 7.25
C ARG A 94 -24.09 11.25 8.51
N SER A 95 -23.72 10.09 9.04
CA SER A 95 -22.93 9.96 10.27
C SER A 95 -21.44 9.86 9.96
N LEU A 96 -20.73 10.99 10.14
CA LEU A 96 -19.26 11.01 10.00
C LEU A 96 -18.57 10.07 10.99
N PHE A 97 -19.06 10.01 12.23
CA PHE A 97 -18.55 9.08 13.24
C PHE A 97 -18.75 7.62 12.82
N GLY A 98 -19.92 7.29 12.26
CA GLY A 98 -20.18 5.96 11.72
C GLY A 98 -19.23 5.59 10.58
N ILE A 99 -18.91 6.54 9.69
CA ILE A 99 -17.92 6.34 8.62
C ILE A 99 -16.54 6.06 9.22
N TYR A 100 -16.10 6.82 10.23
CA TYR A 100 -14.83 6.57 10.91
C TYR A 100 -14.76 5.18 11.55
N LEU A 101 -15.84 4.77 12.24
CA LEU A 101 -15.90 3.46 12.88
C LEU A 101 -15.93 2.32 11.85
N CYS A 102 -16.83 2.38 10.87
CA CYS A 102 -17.04 1.29 9.93
C CYS A 102 -15.95 1.22 8.85
N TYR A 103 -15.64 2.33 8.19
CA TYR A 103 -14.60 2.38 7.14
C TYR A 103 -13.20 2.40 7.75
N GLY A 104 -12.99 3.24 8.77
CA GLY A 104 -11.68 3.42 9.37
C GLY A 104 -11.28 2.25 10.26
N VAL A 105 -12.10 1.90 11.25
CA VAL A 105 -11.70 0.90 12.26
C VAL A 105 -12.01 -0.52 11.80
N ILE A 106 -13.29 -0.83 11.58
CA ILE A 106 -13.76 -2.20 11.33
C ILE A 106 -13.21 -2.73 10.00
N MET A 107 -13.41 -1.98 8.91
CA MET A 107 -12.87 -2.37 7.62
C MET A 107 -11.34 -2.41 7.65
N GLY A 108 -10.69 -1.44 8.33
CA GLY A 108 -9.23 -1.38 8.53
C GLY A 108 -8.65 -2.64 9.17
N ILE A 109 -9.33 -3.20 10.18
CA ILE A 109 -8.96 -4.51 10.77
C ILE A 109 -9.02 -5.62 9.72
N GLY A 110 -10.08 -5.64 8.90
CA GLY A 110 -10.23 -6.57 7.78
C GLY A 110 -9.09 -6.46 6.75
N LEU A 111 -8.65 -5.23 6.44
CA LEU A 111 -7.52 -4.96 5.56
C LEU A 111 -6.22 -5.57 6.12
N GLY A 112 -5.90 -5.34 7.40
CA GLY A 112 -4.63 -5.76 7.98
C GLY A 112 -4.47 -7.29 8.03
N ILE A 113 -5.52 -7.99 8.48
CA ILE A 113 -5.56 -9.46 8.50
C ILE A 113 -5.49 -10.02 7.07
N GLY A 114 -6.27 -9.41 6.16
CA GLY A 114 -6.37 -9.79 4.76
C GLY A 114 -5.08 -9.57 3.98
N TYR A 115 -4.25 -8.62 4.40
CA TYR A 115 -2.96 -8.33 3.77
C TYR A 115 -1.91 -9.39 4.14
N LEU A 116 -1.84 -9.79 5.40
CA LEU A 116 -0.83 -10.77 5.85
C LEU A 116 -1.09 -12.18 5.32
N THR A 117 -2.36 -12.56 5.20
CA THR A 117 -2.77 -13.95 4.96
C THR A 117 -2.28 -14.50 3.61
N PRO A 118 -2.55 -13.83 2.46
CA PRO A 118 -2.08 -14.32 1.17
C PRO A 118 -0.57 -14.15 0.99
N VAL A 119 0.03 -13.11 1.59
CA VAL A 119 1.48 -12.87 1.55
C VAL A 119 2.24 -14.05 2.15
N LYS A 120 1.89 -14.46 3.37
CA LYS A 120 2.51 -15.65 4.00
C LYS A 120 2.34 -16.87 3.09
N ASN A 121 1.11 -17.14 2.64
CA ASN A 121 0.84 -18.34 1.84
C ASN A 121 1.66 -18.37 0.55
N LEU A 122 1.78 -17.23 -0.15
CA LEU A 122 2.57 -17.15 -1.38
C LEU A 122 4.06 -17.35 -1.15
N MET A 123 4.61 -16.85 -0.04
CA MET A 123 6.01 -17.13 0.33
C MET A 123 6.26 -18.62 0.59
N LEU A 124 5.26 -19.36 1.09
CA LEU A 124 5.36 -20.80 1.30
C LEU A 124 5.33 -21.58 -0.03
N TRP A 125 4.52 -21.14 -1.00
CA TRP A 125 4.40 -21.80 -2.30
C TRP A 125 5.53 -21.43 -3.28
N PHE A 126 6.05 -20.21 -3.21
CA PHE A 126 7.14 -19.71 -4.04
C PHE A 126 8.45 -19.69 -3.24
N LYS A 127 8.86 -20.84 -2.68
CA LYS A 127 10.03 -20.93 -1.77
C LYS A 127 11.32 -20.36 -2.37
N ASP A 128 11.55 -20.64 -3.64
CA ASP A 128 12.75 -20.21 -4.38
C ASP A 128 12.61 -18.79 -4.96
N ASN A 129 11.39 -18.28 -5.06
CA ASN A 129 11.08 -16.99 -5.69
C ASN A 129 10.06 -16.22 -4.84
N LYS A 130 10.38 -16.04 -3.55
CA LYS A 130 9.45 -15.43 -2.58
C LYS A 130 9.03 -14.03 -3.02
N GLY A 131 9.92 -13.27 -3.65
CA GLY A 131 9.68 -11.94 -4.18
C GLY A 131 8.63 -11.93 -5.29
N LEU A 132 8.71 -12.85 -6.25
CA LEU A 132 7.65 -13.03 -7.24
C LEU A 132 6.31 -13.38 -6.56
N GLY A 133 6.35 -14.31 -5.60
CA GLY A 133 5.16 -14.72 -4.84
C GLY A 133 4.49 -13.53 -4.13
N THR A 134 5.24 -12.77 -3.33
CA THR A 134 4.71 -11.59 -2.64
C THR A 134 4.31 -10.49 -3.60
N GLY A 135 5.07 -10.31 -4.69
CA GLY A 135 4.78 -9.38 -5.77
C GLY A 135 3.41 -9.62 -6.39
N LEU A 136 3.07 -10.87 -6.71
CA LEU A 136 1.76 -11.25 -7.26
C LEU A 136 0.61 -10.97 -6.29
N ALA A 137 0.79 -11.32 -5.00
CA ALA A 137 -0.23 -11.02 -3.98
C ALA A 137 -0.48 -9.52 -3.93
N VAL A 138 0.59 -8.78 -3.70
CA VAL A 138 0.55 -7.37 -3.33
C VAL A 138 0.18 -6.52 -4.56
N ALA A 139 0.51 -6.95 -5.79
CA ALA A 139 0.02 -6.34 -7.02
C ALA A 139 -1.50 -6.36 -7.15
N GLY A 140 -2.18 -7.43 -6.69
CA GLY A 140 -3.65 -7.44 -6.61
C GLY A 140 -4.20 -6.27 -5.77
N PHE A 141 -3.50 -5.93 -4.69
CA PHE A 141 -3.85 -4.78 -3.84
C PHE A 141 -3.64 -3.44 -4.58
N GLY A 142 -2.51 -3.30 -5.30
CA GLY A 142 -2.19 -2.09 -6.07
C GLY A 142 -3.11 -1.86 -7.28
N LEU A 143 -3.49 -2.93 -7.99
CA LEU A 143 -4.35 -2.87 -9.19
C LEU A 143 -5.83 -2.64 -8.85
N ALA A 144 -6.24 -2.86 -7.61
CA ALA A 144 -7.64 -2.79 -7.20
C ALA A 144 -8.29 -1.45 -7.55
N LYS A 145 -7.61 -0.32 -7.29
CA LYS A 145 -8.12 1.01 -7.69
C LYS A 145 -8.36 1.08 -9.19
N MET A 146 -7.39 0.68 -10.01
CA MET A 146 -7.49 0.76 -11.47
C MET A 146 -8.64 -0.11 -12.02
N ILE A 147 -8.78 -1.33 -11.49
CA ILE A 147 -9.80 -2.29 -11.95
C ILE A 147 -11.20 -1.88 -11.46
N PHE A 148 -11.35 -1.53 -10.19
CA PHE A 148 -12.65 -1.35 -9.57
C PHE A 148 -13.17 0.08 -9.64
N SER A 149 -12.34 1.13 -9.77
CA SER A 149 -12.84 2.52 -9.81
C SER A 149 -13.87 2.77 -10.92
N PRO A 150 -13.69 2.29 -12.17
CA PRO A 150 -14.72 2.45 -13.21
C PRO A 150 -16.04 1.76 -12.85
N VAL A 151 -15.97 0.56 -12.28
CA VAL A 151 -17.15 -0.21 -11.83
C VAL A 151 -17.86 0.52 -10.70
N MET A 152 -17.11 1.01 -9.72
CA MET A 152 -17.63 1.76 -8.58
C MET A 152 -18.30 3.06 -9.04
N MET A 153 -17.67 3.84 -9.92
CA MET A 153 -18.27 5.07 -10.47
C MET A 153 -19.54 4.79 -11.27
N ALA A 154 -19.54 3.76 -12.13
CA ALA A 154 -20.72 3.38 -12.90
C ALA A 154 -21.87 2.94 -11.98
N LEU A 155 -21.55 2.21 -10.91
CA LEU A 155 -22.52 1.77 -9.92
C LEU A 155 -23.08 2.95 -9.12
N GLN A 156 -22.22 3.85 -8.62
CA GLN A 156 -22.62 5.08 -7.94
C GLN A 156 -23.61 5.90 -8.79
N HIS A 157 -23.32 6.09 -10.08
CA HIS A 157 -24.19 6.85 -10.98
C HIS A 157 -25.57 6.19 -11.17
N ARG A 158 -25.63 4.85 -11.17
CA ARG A 158 -26.88 4.11 -11.41
C ARG A 158 -27.75 3.96 -10.18
N VAL A 159 -27.17 3.66 -9.02
CA VAL A 159 -27.93 3.28 -7.83
C VAL A 159 -27.76 4.23 -6.64
N GLY A 160 -26.80 5.16 -6.69
CA GLY A 160 -26.47 6.06 -5.60
C GLY A 160 -25.27 5.63 -4.77
N LEU A 161 -24.78 6.57 -3.96
CA LEU A 161 -23.50 6.46 -3.25
C LEU A 161 -23.49 5.38 -2.16
N TRP A 162 -24.48 5.37 -1.27
CA TRP A 162 -24.48 4.41 -0.16
C TRP A 162 -24.88 3.00 -0.59
N GLN A 163 -25.78 2.86 -1.57
CA GLN A 163 -26.17 1.59 -2.16
C GLN A 163 -24.99 0.92 -2.86
N MET A 164 -24.14 1.70 -3.53
CA MET A 164 -22.89 1.22 -4.12
C MET A 164 -22.03 0.48 -3.07
N PHE A 165 -21.83 1.04 -1.87
CA PHE A 165 -21.06 0.38 -0.81
C PHE A 165 -21.67 -0.96 -0.39
N ILE A 166 -23.00 -1.04 -0.27
CA ILE A 166 -23.69 -2.29 0.13
C ILE A 166 -23.57 -3.36 -0.96
N ILE A 167 -23.78 -3.00 -2.22
CA ILE A 167 -23.67 -3.93 -3.35
C ILE A 167 -22.23 -4.44 -3.48
N LEU A 168 -21.24 -3.55 -3.38
CA LEU A 168 -19.83 -3.92 -3.42
C LEU A 168 -19.43 -4.82 -2.25
N ALA A 169 -20.01 -4.61 -1.07
CA ALA A 169 -19.77 -5.51 0.05
C ALA A 169 -20.21 -6.94 -0.29
N GLY A 170 -21.33 -7.12 -0.98
CA GLY A 170 -21.77 -8.43 -1.48
C GLY A 170 -20.83 -9.03 -2.53
N ILE A 171 -20.41 -8.22 -3.51
CA ILE A 171 -19.47 -8.67 -4.57
C ILE A 171 -18.13 -9.10 -3.95
N PHE A 172 -17.55 -8.27 -3.08
CA PHE A 172 -16.29 -8.59 -2.43
C PHE A 172 -16.42 -9.72 -1.41
N ALA A 173 -17.58 -9.89 -0.75
CA ALA A 173 -17.83 -11.07 0.07
C ALA A 173 -17.70 -12.34 -0.77
N VAL A 174 -18.34 -12.41 -1.94
CA VAL A 174 -18.24 -13.57 -2.84
C VAL A 174 -16.79 -13.82 -3.27
N MET A 175 -16.09 -12.78 -3.73
CA MET A 175 -14.68 -12.89 -4.13
C MET A 175 -13.79 -13.41 -2.98
N MET A 176 -13.87 -12.79 -1.81
CA MET A 176 -13.05 -13.15 -0.65
C MET A 176 -13.41 -14.53 -0.09
N LEU A 177 -14.68 -14.94 -0.12
CA LEU A 177 -15.11 -16.28 0.29
C LEU A 177 -14.59 -17.36 -0.67
N ILE A 178 -14.61 -17.11 -1.99
CA ILE A 178 -13.97 -18.00 -2.97
C ILE A 178 -12.46 -18.09 -2.69
N GLY A 179 -11.80 -16.95 -2.47
CA GLY A 179 -10.39 -16.93 -2.09
C GLY A 179 -10.10 -17.74 -0.82
N THR A 180 -10.94 -17.58 0.20
CA THR A 180 -10.86 -18.31 1.47
C THR A 180 -11.08 -19.82 1.32
N ALA A 181 -11.99 -20.22 0.43
CA ALA A 181 -12.24 -21.63 0.14
C ALA A 181 -11.06 -22.29 -0.57
N LEU A 182 -10.42 -21.55 -1.48
CA LEU A 182 -9.32 -22.02 -2.31
C LEU A 182 -7.96 -22.00 -1.60
N ILE A 183 -7.72 -21.04 -0.69
CA ILE A 183 -6.42 -20.84 -0.04
C ILE A 183 -6.00 -22.08 0.76
N ARG A 184 -4.78 -22.55 0.53
CA ARG A 184 -4.21 -23.71 1.22
C ARG A 184 -2.69 -23.57 1.28
N LYS A 185 -2.08 -23.98 2.41
CA LYS A 185 -0.61 -24.11 2.54
C LYS A 185 -0.12 -25.32 1.70
N PRO A 186 1.16 -25.33 1.28
CA PRO A 186 1.78 -26.54 0.73
C PRO A 186 1.68 -27.71 1.72
N ALA A 187 1.44 -28.93 1.22
CA ALA A 187 1.22 -30.10 2.07
C ALA A 187 2.46 -30.51 2.89
N ASP A 188 3.65 -30.14 2.41
CA ASP A 188 4.94 -30.41 3.04
C ASP A 188 5.33 -29.34 4.09
N TRP A 189 4.53 -28.28 4.27
CA TRP A 189 4.79 -27.26 5.27
C TRP A 189 4.12 -27.59 6.61
N VAL A 190 4.94 -27.73 7.65
CA VAL A 190 4.49 -27.90 9.03
C VAL A 190 4.94 -26.68 9.84
N GLU A 191 4.01 -26.04 10.55
CA GLU A 191 4.32 -24.94 11.45
C GLU A 191 5.18 -25.45 12.60
N LYS A 192 6.38 -24.90 12.74
CA LYS A 192 7.24 -25.19 13.89
C LYS A 192 6.81 -24.27 15.04
N PRO A 193 6.48 -24.80 16.23
CA PRO A 193 6.20 -23.96 17.38
C PRO A 193 7.44 -23.12 17.69
N LEU A 194 7.24 -21.85 18.02
CA LEU A 194 8.33 -20.99 18.45
C LEU A 194 8.87 -21.55 19.77
N LYS A 195 10.19 -21.81 19.83
CA LYS A 195 10.85 -22.27 21.07
C LYS A 195 10.67 -21.26 22.21
N ASN A 196 10.71 -19.98 21.87
CA ASN A 196 10.52 -18.87 22.79
C ASN A 196 9.25 -18.07 22.43
N ARG A 197 8.63 -17.46 23.44
CA ARG A 197 7.52 -16.52 23.22
C ARG A 197 7.99 -15.39 22.30
N PHE A 198 7.16 -15.04 21.31
CA PHE A 198 7.43 -13.89 20.45
C PHE A 198 7.45 -12.60 21.28
N GLN A 199 8.54 -11.84 21.20
CA GLN A 199 8.74 -10.59 21.94
C GLN A 199 8.81 -9.40 20.98
N PRO A 200 7.69 -8.69 20.70
CA PRO A 200 7.67 -7.53 19.80
C PRO A 200 8.69 -6.45 20.17
N ILE A 201 8.87 -6.19 21.47
CA ILE A 201 9.76 -5.15 21.98
C ILE A 201 11.23 -5.44 21.62
N ALA A 202 11.62 -6.71 21.49
CA ALA A 202 12.98 -7.07 21.09
C ALA A 202 13.29 -6.60 19.66
N PHE A 203 12.30 -6.62 18.76
CA PHE A 203 12.44 -6.10 17.40
C PHE A 203 12.60 -4.58 17.37
N LEU A 204 11.90 -3.86 18.25
CA LEU A 204 12.06 -2.41 18.38
C LEU A 204 13.44 -1.97 18.89
N LYS A 205 14.19 -2.88 19.52
CA LYS A 205 15.58 -2.68 19.94
C LYS A 205 16.60 -3.22 18.93
N ASN A 206 16.16 -4.00 17.95
CA ASN A 206 17.08 -4.56 16.96
C ASN A 206 17.36 -3.54 15.84
N PRO A 207 18.62 -3.13 15.63
CA PRO A 207 18.95 -2.08 14.67
C PRO A 207 18.61 -2.45 13.22
N ILE A 208 18.64 -3.74 12.86
CA ILE A 208 18.27 -4.18 11.50
C ILE A 208 16.76 -4.01 11.30
N PHE A 209 15.95 -4.45 12.26
CA PHE A 209 14.49 -4.30 12.18
C PHE A 209 14.11 -2.82 12.17
N VAL A 210 14.70 -2.01 13.05
CA VAL A 210 14.48 -0.56 13.08
C VAL A 210 14.89 0.08 11.76
N GLY A 211 16.03 -0.32 11.18
CA GLY A 211 16.46 0.15 9.85
C GLY A 211 15.46 -0.21 8.75
N ILE A 212 14.96 -1.44 8.73
CA ILE A 212 13.94 -1.89 7.77
C ILE A 212 12.63 -1.11 7.96
N TRP A 213 12.20 -0.91 9.21
CA TRP A 213 11.01 -0.17 9.55
C TRP A 213 11.11 1.30 9.11
N LEU A 214 12.23 1.96 9.41
CA LEU A 214 12.46 3.37 9.06
C LEU A 214 12.55 3.57 7.54
N MET A 215 13.32 2.75 6.83
CA MET A 215 13.43 2.89 5.38
C MET A 215 12.09 2.61 4.68
N PHE A 216 11.29 1.68 5.22
CA PHE A 216 9.95 1.40 4.71
C PHE A 216 8.98 2.54 5.01
N TYR A 217 8.98 3.10 6.23
CA TYR A 217 8.22 4.30 6.59
C TYR A 217 8.53 5.48 5.66
N LEU A 218 9.82 5.74 5.42
CA LEU A 218 10.28 6.82 4.54
C LEU A 218 9.85 6.59 3.09
N ASN A 219 9.94 5.34 2.59
CA ASN A 219 9.44 4.98 1.27
C ASN A 219 7.96 5.30 1.09
N ILE A 220 7.14 4.94 2.08
CA ILE A 220 5.69 5.16 2.03
C ILE A 220 5.37 6.66 2.13
N THR A 221 6.02 7.36 3.07
CA THR A 221 5.82 8.80 3.31
C THR A 221 6.15 9.60 2.05
N ALA A 222 7.31 9.34 1.45
CA ALA A 222 7.76 10.02 0.24
C ALA A 222 6.88 9.69 -0.98
N GLY A 223 6.50 8.42 -1.17
CA GLY A 223 5.60 8.04 -2.25
C GLY A 223 4.20 8.64 -2.10
N LEU A 224 3.61 8.63 -0.90
CA LEU A 224 2.30 9.26 -0.64
C LEU A 224 2.33 10.78 -0.88
N ALA A 225 3.43 11.44 -0.55
CA ALA A 225 3.61 12.87 -0.80
C ALA A 225 3.50 13.22 -2.30
N ILE A 226 4.01 12.37 -3.20
CA ILE A 226 3.83 12.52 -4.65
C ILE A 226 2.42 12.15 -5.08
N ILE A 227 1.97 10.93 -4.72
CA ILE A 227 0.69 10.36 -5.18
C ILE A 227 -0.48 11.28 -4.80
N SER A 228 -0.40 11.95 -3.65
CA SER A 228 -1.45 12.88 -3.20
C SER A 228 -1.51 14.19 -4.01
N GLN A 229 -0.40 14.64 -4.60
CA GLN A 229 -0.32 15.92 -5.33
C GLN A 229 -0.14 15.77 -6.85
N GLU A 230 -0.07 14.55 -7.37
CA GLU A 230 0.19 14.27 -8.80
C GLU A 230 -0.75 15.06 -9.73
N LYS A 231 -2.06 14.99 -9.47
CA LYS A 231 -3.08 15.71 -10.24
C LYS A 231 -2.84 17.22 -10.19
N ASP A 232 -2.57 17.75 -9.01
CA ASP A 232 -2.44 19.19 -8.79
C ASP A 232 -1.17 19.73 -9.44
N ILE A 233 -0.05 18.99 -9.36
CA ILE A 233 1.20 19.30 -10.05
C ILE A 233 0.98 19.35 -11.57
N LEU A 234 0.31 18.34 -12.14
CA LEU A 234 0.05 18.27 -13.58
C LEU A 234 -0.91 19.37 -14.05
N SER A 235 -1.92 19.70 -13.24
CA SER A 235 -2.87 20.77 -13.54
C SER A 235 -2.25 22.16 -13.47
N GLY A 236 -1.20 22.33 -12.65
CA GLY A 236 -0.45 23.57 -12.52
C GLY A 236 0.59 23.80 -13.61
N LEU A 237 0.79 22.85 -14.54
CA LEU A 237 1.70 23.04 -15.67
C LEU A 237 1.05 23.97 -16.72
N THR A 238 1.75 25.05 -17.05
CA THR A 238 1.30 26.03 -18.05
C THR A 238 2.29 26.14 -19.20
N THR A 239 1.80 26.54 -20.38
CA THR A 239 2.63 26.96 -21.50
C THR A 239 3.36 28.27 -21.17
N PRO A 240 4.39 28.67 -21.95
CA PRO A 240 5.02 29.99 -21.80
C PRO A 240 4.03 31.16 -21.90
N GLN A 241 2.88 30.96 -22.58
CA GLN A 241 1.80 31.92 -22.73
C GLN A 241 0.78 31.88 -21.58
N GLY A 242 0.98 31.03 -20.57
CA GLY A 242 0.15 30.95 -19.36
C GLY A 242 -1.10 30.08 -19.47
N SER A 243 -1.37 29.45 -20.62
CA SER A 243 -2.47 28.49 -20.75
C SER A 243 -2.13 27.16 -20.10
N VAL A 244 -3.11 26.46 -19.53
CA VAL A 244 -2.92 25.11 -18.98
C VAL A 244 -2.38 24.17 -20.06
N LEU A 245 -1.32 23.44 -19.74
CA LEU A 245 -0.62 22.56 -20.67
C LEU A 245 -1.38 21.25 -20.95
N LEU A 246 -2.00 20.68 -19.92
CA LEU A 246 -2.64 19.36 -19.97
C LEU A 246 -4.15 19.47 -19.74
N THR A 247 -4.93 18.81 -20.58
CA THR A 247 -6.38 18.67 -20.36
C THR A 247 -6.66 17.77 -19.16
N GLY A 248 -7.82 17.93 -18.51
CA GLY A 248 -8.24 17.06 -17.41
C GLY A 248 -8.27 15.57 -17.79
N GLY A 249 -8.62 15.25 -19.05
CA GLY A 249 -8.59 13.88 -19.58
C GLY A 249 -7.17 13.31 -19.71
N ALA A 250 -6.21 14.13 -20.15
CA ALA A 250 -4.80 13.73 -20.20
C ALA A 250 -4.25 13.46 -18.79
N ILE A 251 -4.55 14.33 -17.82
CA ILE A 251 -4.15 14.15 -16.42
C ILE A 251 -4.73 12.86 -15.84
N ALA A 252 -6.02 12.60 -16.04
CA ALA A 252 -6.67 11.37 -15.58
C ALA A 252 -6.03 10.10 -16.19
N THR A 253 -5.61 10.19 -17.45
CA THR A 253 -4.91 9.09 -18.14
C THR A 253 -3.53 8.85 -17.54
N ILE A 254 -2.75 9.90 -17.31
CA ILE A 254 -1.41 9.81 -16.68
C ILE A 254 -1.51 9.17 -15.30
N VAL A 255 -2.40 9.66 -14.43
CA VAL A 255 -2.61 9.11 -13.07
C VAL A 255 -3.06 7.64 -13.11
N SER A 256 -3.81 7.25 -14.14
CA SER A 256 -4.22 5.84 -14.32
C SER A 256 -3.05 4.95 -14.73
N ILE A 257 -2.18 5.44 -15.62
CA ILE A 257 -0.93 4.75 -16.00
C ILE A 257 0.03 4.68 -14.81
N ASP A 258 0.11 5.73 -14.00
CA ASP A 258 0.93 5.74 -12.78
C ASP A 258 0.51 4.63 -11.80
N ALA A 259 -0.80 4.41 -11.64
CA ALA A 259 -1.33 3.28 -10.86
C ALA A 259 -0.93 1.90 -11.44
N PHE A 260 -0.77 1.77 -12.75
CA PHE A 260 -0.19 0.57 -13.36
C PHE A 260 1.28 0.41 -12.97
N PHE A 261 2.09 1.48 -12.99
CA PHE A 261 3.48 1.44 -12.54
C PHE A 261 3.62 1.01 -11.07
N ASN A 262 2.69 1.42 -10.19
CA ASN A 262 2.61 0.90 -8.82
C ASN A 262 2.55 -0.63 -8.78
N ALA A 263 1.65 -1.23 -9.56
CA ALA A 263 1.47 -2.67 -9.63
C ALA A 263 2.63 -3.38 -10.33
N ALA A 264 3.15 -2.80 -11.42
CA ALA A 264 4.30 -3.31 -12.13
C ALA A 264 5.54 -3.32 -11.21
N GLY A 265 5.75 -2.25 -10.44
CA GLY A 265 6.82 -2.17 -9.45
C GLY A 265 6.71 -3.23 -8.35
N ARG A 266 5.49 -3.53 -7.88
CA ARG A 266 5.23 -4.61 -6.91
C ARG A 266 5.71 -5.97 -7.42
N ILE A 267 5.54 -6.28 -8.70
CA ILE A 267 6.02 -7.54 -9.29
C ILE A 267 7.49 -7.44 -9.64
N GLY A 268 7.88 -6.40 -10.38
CA GLY A 268 9.20 -6.22 -10.96
C GLY A 268 10.31 -6.12 -9.91
N PHE A 269 10.21 -5.18 -8.97
CA PHE A 269 11.24 -5.00 -7.94
C PHE A 269 11.30 -6.19 -6.98
N ALA A 270 10.16 -6.77 -6.60
CA ALA A 270 10.16 -7.93 -5.72
C ALA A 270 10.76 -9.16 -6.39
N THR A 271 10.42 -9.42 -7.66
CA THR A 271 11.04 -10.50 -8.46
C THR A 271 12.53 -10.25 -8.67
N LEU A 272 12.93 -9.01 -8.98
CA LEU A 272 14.34 -8.64 -9.07
C LEU A 272 15.09 -8.97 -7.78
N SER A 273 14.46 -8.77 -6.62
CA SER A 273 15.07 -9.11 -5.32
C SER A 273 15.41 -10.59 -5.17
N ASP A 274 14.67 -11.50 -5.82
CA ASP A 274 14.96 -12.94 -5.79
C ASP A 274 16.30 -13.27 -6.48
N HIS A 275 16.70 -12.47 -7.47
CA HIS A 275 17.90 -12.69 -8.28
C HIS A 275 19.12 -11.90 -7.80
N LEU A 276 18.96 -11.04 -6.79
CA LEU A 276 20.07 -10.29 -6.20
C LEU A 276 20.68 -11.06 -5.03
N LYS A 277 22.01 -10.94 -4.87
CA LYS A 277 22.74 -11.55 -3.75
C LYS A 277 22.20 -11.15 -2.37
N ASP A 278 21.70 -9.93 -2.25
CA ASP A 278 21.03 -9.43 -1.07
C ASP A 278 19.76 -8.66 -1.47
N ARG A 279 18.59 -9.07 -0.94
CA ARG A 279 17.30 -8.43 -1.24
C ARG A 279 17.23 -6.97 -0.87
N ASN A 280 18.00 -6.54 0.14
CA ASN A 280 18.10 -5.12 0.51
C ASN A 280 18.66 -4.25 -0.64
N THR A 281 19.33 -4.84 -1.62
CA THR A 281 19.78 -4.16 -2.84
C THR A 281 18.63 -3.54 -3.62
N VAL A 282 17.45 -4.16 -3.64
CA VAL A 282 16.28 -3.59 -4.33
C VAL A 282 15.84 -2.28 -3.69
N TYR A 283 15.83 -2.18 -2.36
CA TYR A 283 15.53 -0.91 -1.68
C TYR A 283 16.57 0.16 -2.02
N ARG A 284 17.86 -0.20 -2.04
CA ARG A 284 18.92 0.73 -2.45
C ARG A 284 18.73 1.25 -3.87
N LEU A 285 18.32 0.38 -4.81
CA LEU A 285 18.00 0.77 -6.19
C LEU A 285 16.78 1.70 -6.26
N ILE A 286 15.69 1.36 -5.56
CA ILE A 286 14.48 2.18 -5.49
C ILE A 286 14.82 3.57 -4.95
N PHE A 287 15.56 3.66 -3.84
CA PHE A 287 15.86 4.92 -3.20
C PHE A 287 16.81 5.79 -4.01
N ILE A 288 17.90 5.24 -4.56
CA ILE A 288 18.82 6.04 -5.38
C ILE A 288 18.15 6.55 -6.66
N MET A 289 17.34 5.71 -7.31
CA MET A 289 16.55 6.10 -8.47
C MET A 289 15.61 7.26 -8.10
N SER A 290 14.91 7.15 -6.98
CA SER A 290 13.97 8.18 -6.52
C SER A 290 14.67 9.50 -6.16
N VAL A 291 15.86 9.45 -5.54
CA VAL A 291 16.70 10.63 -5.29
C VAL A 291 17.08 11.31 -6.60
N VAL A 292 17.63 10.56 -7.55
CA VAL A 292 18.10 11.10 -8.84
C VAL A 292 16.95 11.77 -9.59
N MET A 293 15.81 11.09 -9.71
CA MET A 293 14.64 11.62 -10.42
C MET A 293 14.06 12.86 -9.72
N SER A 294 13.98 12.84 -8.39
CA SER A 294 13.45 13.98 -7.62
C SER A 294 14.37 15.20 -7.69
N LEU A 295 15.69 15.01 -7.63
CA LEU A 295 16.64 16.11 -7.80
C LEU A 295 16.61 16.67 -9.22
N ALA A 296 16.49 15.81 -10.24
CA ALA A 296 16.30 16.26 -11.61
C ALA A 296 15.03 17.11 -11.75
N ALA A 297 13.90 16.66 -11.19
CA ALA A 297 12.63 17.38 -11.21
C ALA A 297 12.69 18.72 -10.46
N TYR A 298 13.45 18.80 -9.37
CA TYR A 298 13.66 20.01 -8.59
C TYR A 298 14.51 21.05 -9.34
N TRP A 299 15.66 20.64 -9.87
CA TRP A 299 16.62 21.55 -10.49
C TRP A 299 16.26 21.96 -11.93
N MET A 300 15.36 21.22 -12.59
CA MET A 300 14.93 21.54 -13.95
C MET A 300 14.19 22.90 -13.98
N PRO A 301 14.59 23.85 -14.84
CA PRO A 301 13.93 25.15 -14.94
C PRO A 301 12.45 25.04 -15.30
N LYS A 302 11.60 25.87 -14.69
CA LYS A 302 10.14 25.88 -14.91
C LYS A 302 9.72 26.12 -16.36
N ASN A 303 10.54 26.85 -17.11
CA ASN A 303 10.32 27.17 -18.53
C ASN A 303 10.90 26.11 -19.48
N ASN A 304 11.53 25.04 -18.97
CA ASN A 304 12.08 23.98 -19.80
C ASN A 304 10.96 23.08 -20.33
N GLY A 305 10.85 22.95 -21.66
CA GLY A 305 9.84 22.11 -22.31
C GLY A 305 9.91 20.61 -21.97
N LEU A 306 11.02 20.14 -21.39
CA LEU A 306 11.19 18.75 -20.92
C LEU A 306 10.62 18.50 -19.51
N LEU A 307 10.35 19.56 -18.73
CA LEU A 307 9.89 19.44 -17.34
C LEU A 307 8.61 18.59 -17.18
N PRO A 308 7.56 18.74 -18.01
CA PRO A 308 6.35 17.91 -17.92
C PRO A 308 6.65 16.42 -18.06
N TYR A 309 7.49 16.05 -19.02
CA TYR A 309 7.88 14.66 -19.25
C TYR A 309 8.70 14.11 -18.07
N LEU A 310 9.60 14.94 -17.53
CA LEU A 310 10.39 14.57 -16.36
C LEU A 310 9.50 14.32 -15.13
N PHE A 311 8.48 15.15 -14.90
CA PHE A 311 7.51 14.93 -13.82
C PHE A 311 6.77 13.61 -14.01
N VAL A 312 6.23 13.34 -15.20
CA VAL A 312 5.51 12.09 -15.49
C VAL A 312 6.40 10.86 -15.27
N ILE A 313 7.63 10.87 -15.79
CA ILE A 313 8.59 9.76 -15.58
C ILE A 313 8.94 9.62 -14.09
N THR A 314 9.10 10.74 -13.37
CA THR A 314 9.39 10.74 -11.93
C THR A 314 8.24 10.12 -11.15
N PHE A 315 6.99 10.45 -11.47
CA PHE A 315 5.81 9.85 -10.86
C PHE A 315 5.81 8.34 -11.05
N PHE A 316 5.94 7.88 -12.30
CA PHE A 316 5.93 6.45 -12.63
C PHE A 316 7.02 5.67 -11.89
N LEU A 317 8.25 6.19 -11.86
CA LEU A 317 9.37 5.51 -11.21
C LEU A 317 9.23 5.50 -9.68
N ILE A 318 8.80 6.62 -9.08
CA ILE A 318 8.59 6.69 -7.63
C ILE A 318 7.41 5.82 -7.22
N ASN A 319 6.32 5.79 -7.99
CA ASN A 319 5.17 4.96 -7.67
C ASN A 319 5.47 3.47 -7.87
N ALA A 320 6.27 3.11 -8.88
CA ALA A 320 6.82 1.76 -9.02
C ALA A 320 7.72 1.39 -7.82
N GLY A 321 8.56 2.31 -7.35
CA GLY A 321 9.39 2.12 -6.15
C GLY A 321 8.59 1.99 -4.86
N TYR A 322 7.54 2.79 -4.72
CA TYR A 322 6.57 2.70 -3.63
C TYR A 322 5.98 1.29 -3.58
N GLY A 323 5.41 0.82 -4.70
CA GLY A 323 4.84 -0.52 -4.82
C GLY A 323 5.87 -1.62 -4.58
N GLY A 324 7.04 -1.52 -5.23
CA GLY A 324 8.14 -2.46 -5.07
C GLY A 324 8.60 -2.63 -3.62
N GLY A 325 8.67 -1.53 -2.87
CA GLY A 325 9.01 -1.55 -1.45
C GLY A 325 7.99 -2.29 -0.58
N PHE A 326 6.70 -2.34 -0.93
CA PHE A 326 5.73 -3.18 -0.21
C PHE A 326 5.93 -4.67 -0.46
N SER A 327 6.19 -5.06 -1.71
CA SER A 327 6.33 -6.46 -2.09
C SER A 327 7.68 -7.06 -1.73
N ALA A 328 8.74 -6.25 -1.68
CA ALA A 328 10.09 -6.67 -1.29
C ALA A 328 10.26 -6.81 0.24
N LEU A 329 9.38 -6.19 1.04
CA LEU A 329 9.46 -6.19 2.49
C LEU A 329 9.38 -7.61 3.10
N PRO A 330 8.35 -8.44 2.83
CA PRO A 330 8.23 -9.73 3.47
C PRO A 330 9.40 -10.69 3.16
N PRO A 331 9.87 -10.82 1.90
CA PRO A 331 11.05 -11.60 1.59
C PRO A 331 12.30 -11.11 2.33
N LEU A 332 12.54 -9.80 2.36
CA LEU A 332 13.65 -9.21 3.12
C LEU A 332 13.57 -9.54 4.61
N LEU A 333 12.39 -9.39 5.23
CA LEU A 333 12.17 -9.76 6.63
C LEU A 333 12.44 -11.25 6.85
N SER A 334 12.05 -12.12 5.91
CA SER A 334 12.29 -13.56 6.02
C SER A 334 13.77 -13.92 5.93
N ASP A 335 14.54 -13.18 5.13
CA ASP A 335 15.99 -13.39 5.01
C ASP A 335 16.72 -12.98 6.29
N ARG A 336 16.22 -11.95 7.00
CA ARG A 336 16.83 -11.47 8.25
C ARG A 336 16.38 -12.25 9.47
N PHE A 337 15.09 -12.56 9.58
CA PHE A 337 14.49 -13.04 10.81
C PHE A 337 13.87 -14.44 10.72
N GLY A 338 13.89 -15.05 9.53
CA GLY A 338 13.36 -16.39 9.28
C GLY A 338 11.86 -16.45 9.01
N MET A 339 11.37 -17.65 8.67
CA MET A 339 9.97 -17.87 8.28
C MET A 339 9.03 -18.18 9.45
N ASN A 340 9.53 -18.65 10.60
CA ASN A 340 8.72 -19.23 11.69
C ASN A 340 7.75 -18.24 12.35
N ALA A 341 8.03 -16.94 12.28
CA ALA A 341 7.18 -15.88 12.83
C ALA A 341 6.91 -14.77 11.80
N ILE A 342 6.98 -15.10 10.50
CA ILE A 342 7.01 -14.10 9.44
C ILE A 342 5.77 -13.21 9.44
N SER A 343 4.58 -13.73 9.74
CA SER A 343 3.36 -12.91 9.78
C SER A 343 3.40 -11.91 10.92
N LYS A 344 3.96 -12.31 12.07
CA LYS A 344 4.10 -11.44 13.25
C LYS A 344 5.13 -10.34 12.99
N ILE A 345 6.28 -10.69 12.42
CA ILE A 345 7.36 -9.74 12.12
C ILE A 345 6.93 -8.77 11.03
N HIS A 346 6.30 -9.28 9.97
CA HIS A 346 5.75 -8.46 8.90
C HIS A 346 4.63 -7.55 9.42
N GLY A 347 3.74 -8.06 10.27
CA GLY A 347 2.73 -7.26 10.95
C GLY A 347 3.32 -6.09 11.73
N LEU A 348 4.38 -6.33 12.52
CA LEU A 348 5.10 -5.26 13.21
C LEU A 348 5.71 -4.24 12.22
N ALA A 349 6.31 -4.71 11.12
CA ALA A 349 6.87 -3.82 10.11
C ALA A 349 5.79 -2.96 9.41
N LEU A 350 4.57 -3.47 9.24
CA LEU A 350 3.44 -2.73 8.66
C LEU A 350 2.92 -1.60 9.56
N THR A 351 3.34 -1.51 10.83
CA THR A 351 3.08 -0.30 11.63
C THR A 351 3.77 0.94 11.07
N ALA A 352 4.83 0.78 10.25
CA ALA A 352 5.40 1.86 9.46
C ALA A 352 4.38 2.43 8.46
N TRP A 353 3.54 1.58 7.87
CA TRP A 353 2.48 2.02 6.97
C TRP A 353 1.39 2.78 7.74
N ALA A 354 1.01 2.29 8.93
CA ALA A 354 0.11 3.03 9.81
C ALA A 354 0.65 4.43 10.16
N ALA A 355 1.92 4.53 10.55
CA ALA A 355 2.56 5.82 10.84
C ALA A 355 2.59 6.72 9.60
N ALA A 356 2.97 6.19 8.44
CA ALA A 356 3.03 6.95 7.19
C ALA A 356 1.64 7.37 6.67
N GLY A 357 0.59 6.60 6.96
CA GLY A 357 -0.79 6.98 6.63
C GLY A 357 -1.30 8.21 7.41
N LEU A 358 -0.67 8.51 8.55
CA LEU A 358 -0.96 9.71 9.36
C LEU A 358 -0.08 10.91 8.97
N SER A 359 1.16 10.68 8.51
CA SER A 359 2.13 11.74 8.24
C SER A 359 2.35 12.06 6.75
N GLY A 360 2.19 11.08 5.87
CA GLY A 360 2.61 11.15 4.46
C GLY A 360 1.84 12.16 3.62
N ASN A 361 0.51 12.17 3.73
CA ASN A 361 -0.33 13.12 2.97
C ASN A 361 -0.14 14.56 3.46
N GLN A 362 0.27 14.72 4.72
CA GLN A 362 0.39 16.01 5.39
C GLN A 362 1.67 16.72 4.94
N LEU A 363 2.73 15.99 4.60
CA LEU A 363 4.00 16.56 4.16
C LEU A 363 3.85 17.43 2.90
N ALA A 364 3.27 16.88 1.84
CA ALA A 364 3.14 17.61 0.58
C ALA A 364 2.13 18.77 0.71
N SER A 365 1.05 18.55 1.47
CA SER A 365 0.08 19.61 1.77
C SER A 365 0.67 20.75 2.60
N LEU A 366 1.55 20.45 3.56
CA LEU A 366 2.26 21.44 4.37
C LEU A 366 3.12 22.32 3.46
N ILE A 367 3.94 21.71 2.60
CA ILE A 367 4.85 22.43 1.69
C ILE A 367 4.07 23.35 0.74
N VAL A 368 3.03 22.82 0.08
CA VAL A 368 2.33 23.55 -0.99
C VAL A 368 1.31 24.54 -0.43
N HIS A 369 0.47 24.13 0.53
CA HIS A 369 -0.69 24.93 0.94
C HIS A 369 -0.47 25.74 2.21
N GLN A 370 0.37 25.28 3.14
CA GLN A 370 0.62 26.02 4.39
C GLN A 370 1.87 26.90 4.30
N MET A 371 2.94 26.39 3.68
CA MET A 371 4.19 27.14 3.47
C MET A 371 4.18 27.93 2.15
N HIS A 372 3.17 27.75 1.30
CA HIS A 372 3.03 28.42 -0.01
C HIS A 372 4.25 28.26 -0.92
N LEU A 373 4.95 27.13 -0.82
CA LEU A 373 6.11 26.81 -1.66
C LEU A 373 5.66 26.13 -2.96
N GLY A 374 6.45 26.29 -4.02
CA GLY A 374 6.17 25.67 -5.30
C GLY A 374 6.29 24.14 -5.24
N TYR A 375 5.56 23.45 -6.12
CA TYR A 375 5.58 21.98 -6.22
C TYR A 375 6.98 21.38 -6.39
N GLN A 376 7.92 22.09 -7.02
CA GLN A 376 9.30 21.64 -7.13
C GLN A 376 9.94 21.36 -5.75
N THR A 377 9.60 22.15 -4.72
CA THR A 377 10.10 21.95 -3.36
C THR A 377 9.64 20.62 -2.75
N VAL A 378 8.50 20.07 -3.19
CA VAL A 378 8.04 18.74 -2.78
C VAL A 378 9.05 17.68 -3.23
N PHE A 379 9.56 17.77 -4.47
CA PHE A 379 10.59 16.85 -4.97
C PHE A 379 11.91 16.98 -4.19
N LEU A 380 12.31 18.18 -3.77
CA LEU A 380 13.48 18.33 -2.90
C LEU A 380 13.30 17.63 -1.56
N ALA A 381 12.15 17.82 -0.91
CA ALA A 381 11.85 17.14 0.36
C ALA A 381 11.88 15.61 0.19
N ILE A 382 11.29 15.10 -0.89
CA ILE A 382 11.29 13.67 -1.22
C ILE A 382 12.69 13.14 -1.50
N ALA A 383 13.53 13.89 -2.22
CA ALA A 383 14.93 13.53 -2.44
C ALA A 383 15.69 13.39 -1.13
N ILE A 384 15.45 14.29 -0.16
CA ILE A 384 16.06 14.19 1.17
C ILE A 384 15.58 12.94 1.91
N LEU A 385 14.28 12.66 1.93
CA LEU A 385 13.73 11.48 2.60
C LEU A 385 14.27 10.18 1.99
N TYR A 386 14.32 10.07 0.65
CA TYR A 386 14.90 8.91 -0.01
C TYR A 386 16.41 8.81 0.18
N GLY A 387 17.13 9.93 0.26
CA GLY A 387 18.56 9.95 0.60
C GLY A 387 18.82 9.38 1.99
N ILE A 388 18.03 9.79 2.98
CA ILE A 388 18.08 9.23 4.33
C ILE A 388 17.74 7.74 4.32
N ALA A 389 16.67 7.34 3.62
CA ALA A 389 16.27 5.94 3.49
C ALA A 389 17.38 5.08 2.84
N TRP A 390 18.08 5.62 1.84
CA TRP A 390 19.22 4.96 1.20
C TRP A 390 20.39 4.77 2.17
N ILE A 391 20.74 5.80 2.94
CA ILE A 391 21.78 5.71 3.97
C ILE A 391 21.43 4.65 5.01
N ILE A 392 20.18 4.61 5.48
CA ILE A 392 19.69 3.58 6.42
C ILE A 392 19.81 2.18 5.80
N ALA A 393 19.37 2.01 4.56
CA ALA A 393 19.44 0.74 3.85
C ALA A 393 20.89 0.23 3.74
N VAL A 394 21.86 1.13 3.48
CA VAL A 394 23.29 0.77 3.36
C VAL A 394 23.92 0.46 4.73
N THR A 395 23.61 1.25 5.75
CA THR A 395 24.35 1.23 7.03
C THR A 395 23.75 0.27 8.07
N MET A 396 22.42 0.16 8.14
CA MET A 396 21.72 -0.57 9.20
C MET A 396 21.26 -1.97 8.76
N VAL A 397 20.86 -2.16 7.49
CA VAL A 397 20.18 -3.38 7.03
C VAL A 397 21.18 -4.44 6.51
N LYS A 398 22.00 -4.96 7.41
CA LYS A 398 23.07 -5.91 7.07
C LYS A 398 22.56 -7.34 6.78
N PRO A 399 23.27 -8.16 5.97
CA PRO A 399 22.81 -9.47 5.50
C PRO A 399 22.60 -10.56 6.55
N HIS A 400 23.12 -10.40 7.78
CA HIS A 400 23.23 -11.50 8.72
C HIS A 400 22.79 -11.08 10.12
N GLN A 401 21.67 -11.64 10.63
CA GLN A 401 21.39 -11.83 12.06
C GLN A 401 20.09 -12.61 12.30
N MET A 402 20.17 -13.93 12.50
CA MET A 402 19.04 -14.74 12.98
C MET A 402 18.77 -14.45 14.47
N ILE A 403 17.69 -13.71 14.77
CA ILE A 403 17.26 -13.42 16.15
C ILE A 403 16.39 -14.56 16.72
N ILE A 404 15.82 -15.42 15.88
CA ILE A 404 14.94 -16.50 16.31
C ILE A 404 15.61 -17.85 16.03
N LYS A 405 16.25 -18.44 17.04
CA LYS A 405 16.68 -19.85 17.05
C LYS A 405 15.61 -20.79 17.62
#